data_AF-A0A0T6DPE6-F1
#
_entry.id   AF-A0A0T6DPE6-F1
#
_cell.length_a   1.000
_cell.length_b   1.000
_cell.length_c   1.000
_cell.angle_alpha   90.00
_cell.angle_beta   90.00
_cell.angle_gamma   90.00
#
_symmetry.space_group_name_H-M   'P 1'
#
loop_
_entity.id
_entity.type
_entity.pdbx_description
1 polymer ?
#
loop_
_entity_poly.entity_id
_entity_poly.type
_entity_poly.pdbx_seq_one_letter_code
_entity_poly.pdbx_strand_id
1 'polypeptide(L)'
;MKYQHNTVANRHLTQSGSAQSGYTLIELMIAVAIIGILAAIAIPSYNQHIAKAQQGACMSEAKSYSNHIYYLLNDQDDNTVATAPTPSACLSITDATGWTTDTAQPIIAVAKSPSNARIECDIPNGSPCRILP
;
A
#
# COMPACT_ATOMS: atom_id res chain seq x y z
N MET A 1 -30.37 4.31 -92.11
CA MET A 1 -29.13 3.73 -91.55
C MET A 1 -29.14 4.00 -90.05
N LYS A 2 -29.23 2.95 -89.23
CA LYS A 2 -29.33 3.04 -87.76
C LYS A 2 -27.92 3.15 -87.18
N TYR A 3 -27.64 4.20 -86.41
CA TYR A 3 -26.45 4.29 -85.57
C TYR A 3 -26.90 4.32 -84.11
N GLN A 4 -26.68 3.21 -83.42
CA GLN A 4 -26.73 3.13 -81.96
C GLN A 4 -25.44 3.76 -81.43
N HIS A 5 -25.55 4.80 -80.61
CA HIS A 5 -24.42 5.25 -79.81
C HIS A 5 -24.72 5.00 -78.34
N ASN A 6 -23.87 4.15 -77.77
CA ASN A 6 -23.94 3.54 -76.46
C ASN A 6 -23.81 4.61 -75.35
N THR A 7 -24.86 4.83 -74.56
CA THR A 7 -24.81 5.72 -73.40
C THR A 7 -24.01 5.03 -72.29
N VAL A 8 -22.83 5.57 -71.97
CA VAL A 8 -21.99 5.08 -70.89
C VAL A 8 -22.73 5.28 -69.57
N ALA A 9 -23.16 4.19 -68.92
CA ALA A 9 -23.73 4.24 -67.58
C ALA A 9 -22.61 4.57 -66.58
N ASN A 10 -22.57 5.83 -66.14
CA ASN A 10 -21.67 6.30 -65.10
C ASN A 10 -22.08 5.67 -63.76
N ARG A 11 -21.51 4.51 -63.41
CA ARG A 11 -21.63 3.96 -62.05
C ARG A 11 -20.74 4.78 -61.13
N HIS A 12 -21.30 5.86 -60.59
CA HIS A 12 -20.74 6.50 -59.41
C HIS A 12 -20.87 5.50 -58.26
N LEU A 13 -19.78 4.82 -57.94
CA LEU A 13 -19.68 3.94 -56.79
C LEU A 13 -19.89 4.83 -55.55
N THR A 14 -21.09 4.78 -54.98
CA THR A 14 -21.36 5.37 -53.67
C THR A 14 -20.44 4.69 -52.66
N GLN A 15 -19.40 5.41 -52.27
CA GLN A 15 -18.42 5.00 -51.28
C GLN A 15 -19.16 4.89 -49.94
N SER A 16 -19.42 3.66 -49.50
CA SER A 16 -19.88 3.37 -48.13
C SER A 16 -18.78 3.79 -47.16
N GLY A 17 -18.78 5.05 -46.74
CA GLY A 17 -17.92 5.56 -45.69
C GLY A 17 -18.27 4.82 -44.40
N SER A 18 -17.36 4.00 -43.91
CA SER A 18 -17.41 3.52 -42.53
C SER A 18 -17.52 4.74 -41.63
N ALA A 19 -18.60 4.83 -40.84
CA ALA A 19 -18.79 5.90 -39.88
C ALA A 19 -17.57 5.93 -38.95
N GLN A 20 -16.71 6.94 -39.10
CA GLN A 20 -15.54 7.12 -38.27
C GLN A 20 -16.03 7.54 -36.87
N SER A 21 -16.25 6.55 -35.99
CA SER A 21 -16.63 6.77 -34.59
C SER A 21 -15.39 7.17 -33.79
N GLY A 22 -15.09 8.47 -33.75
CA GLY A 22 -14.06 9.04 -32.87
C GLY A 22 -14.69 9.70 -31.64
N TYR A 23 -14.06 9.54 -30.48
CA TYR A 23 -14.38 10.32 -29.28
C TYR A 23 -14.05 11.80 -29.52
N THR A 24 -14.91 12.68 -29.03
CA THR A 24 -14.69 14.12 -29.18
C THR A 24 -13.65 14.60 -28.16
N LEU A 25 -12.85 15.61 -28.52
CA LEU A 25 -11.90 16.21 -27.56
C LEU A 25 -12.62 16.82 -26.35
N ILE A 26 -13.84 17.31 -26.54
CA ILE A 26 -14.65 17.88 -25.44
C ILE A 26 -15.11 16.80 -24.46
N GLU A 27 -15.46 15.61 -24.94
CA GLU A 27 -15.84 14.48 -24.09
C GLU A 27 -14.66 14.01 -23.22
N LEU A 28 -13.46 13.96 -23.79
CA LEU A 28 -12.25 13.64 -23.04
C LEU A 28 -11.93 14.72 -21.99
N MET A 29 -12.07 16.00 -22.34
CA MET A 29 -11.84 17.11 -21.40
C MET A 29 -12.76 17.03 -20.17
N ILE A 30 -14.06 16.72 -20.38
CA ILE A 30 -15.01 16.58 -19.28
C ILE A 30 -14.65 15.36 -18.42
N ALA A 31 -14.29 14.24 -19.03
CA ALA A 31 -13.90 13.04 -18.29
C ALA A 31 -12.69 13.29 -17.38
N VAL A 32 -11.64 13.95 -17.89
CA VAL A 32 -10.44 14.28 -17.10
C VAL A 32 -10.77 15.27 -15.98
N ALA A 33 -11.66 16.24 -16.22
CA ALA A 33 -12.10 17.17 -15.19
C ALA A 33 -12.79 16.45 -14.01
N ILE A 34 -13.66 15.47 -14.29
CA ILE A 34 -14.34 14.68 -13.25
C ILE A 34 -13.34 13.81 -12.48
N ILE A 35 -12.44 13.11 -13.19
CA ILE A 35 -11.42 12.25 -12.55
C ILE A 35 -10.50 13.10 -11.66
N GLY A 36 -10.14 14.32 -12.09
CA GLY A 36 -9.32 15.24 -11.30
C GLY A 36 -9.96 15.60 -9.95
N ILE A 37 -11.27 15.88 -9.94
CA ILE A 37 -12.02 16.19 -8.70
C ILE A 37 -12.05 14.96 -7.77
N LEU A 38 -12.33 13.78 -8.32
CA LEU A 38 -12.38 12.55 -7.52
C LEU A 38 -11.00 12.20 -6.94
N ALA A 39 -9.94 12.32 -7.74
CA ALA A 39 -8.57 12.02 -7.30
C ALA A 39 -8.12 12.95 -6.17
N ALA A 40 -8.48 14.24 -6.22
CA ALA A 40 -8.13 15.22 -5.18
C ALA A 40 -8.66 14.82 -3.79
N ILE A 41 -9.84 14.19 -3.72
CA ILE A 41 -10.45 13.71 -2.47
C ILE A 41 -9.94 12.30 -2.12
N ALA A 42 -9.83 11.43 -3.13
CA ALA A 42 -9.51 10.02 -2.93
C ALA A 42 -8.06 9.80 -2.48
N ILE A 43 -7.08 10.52 -3.06
CA ILE A 43 -5.66 10.33 -2.76
C ILE A 43 -5.32 10.55 -1.28
N PRO A 44 -5.68 11.68 -0.63
CA PRO A 44 -5.36 11.87 0.78
C PRO A 44 -6.05 10.84 1.68
N SER A 45 -7.31 10.49 1.41
CA SER A 45 -8.03 9.46 2.17
C SER A 45 -7.36 8.09 2.02
N TYR A 46 -7.03 7.69 0.80
CA TYR A 46 -6.36 6.43 0.52
C TYR A 46 -5.01 6.33 1.24
N ASN A 47 -4.21 7.39 1.20
CA ASN A 47 -2.93 7.44 1.91
C ASN A 47 -3.10 7.26 3.43
N GLN A 48 -4.13 7.84 4.04
CA GLN A 48 -4.45 7.63 5.45
C GLN A 48 -4.86 6.19 5.75
N HIS A 49 -5.61 5.54 4.85
CA HIS A 49 -5.97 4.13 5.02
C HIS A 49 -4.75 3.21 4.96
N ILE A 50 -3.86 3.42 3.99
CA ILE A 50 -2.62 2.67 3.90
C ILE A 50 -1.73 2.95 5.11
N ALA A 51 -1.65 4.18 5.60
CA ALA A 51 -0.91 4.50 6.82
C ALA A 51 -1.43 3.71 8.03
N LYS A 52 -2.75 3.70 8.26
CA LYS A 52 -3.36 2.92 9.35
C LYS A 52 -3.12 1.42 9.20
N ALA A 53 -3.17 0.89 7.98
CA ALA A 53 -2.90 -0.52 7.71
C ALA A 53 -1.44 -0.89 8.03
N GLN A 54 -0.46 -0.08 7.59
CA GLN A 54 0.96 -0.30 7.88
C GLN A 54 1.25 -0.21 9.39
N GLN A 55 0.63 0.75 10.06
CA GLN A 55 0.71 0.88 11.52
C GLN A 55 0.16 -0.36 12.23
N GLY A 56 -1.00 -0.88 11.83
CA GLY A 56 -1.59 -2.08 12.41
C GLY A 56 -0.75 -3.34 12.17
N ALA A 57 -0.20 -3.49 10.96
CA ALA A 57 0.65 -4.61 10.61
C ALA A 57 1.95 -4.61 11.44
N CYS A 58 2.62 -3.45 11.53
CA CYS A 58 3.82 -3.31 12.35
C CYS A 58 3.52 -3.49 13.85
N MET A 59 2.36 -3.03 14.33
CA MET A 59 1.94 -3.25 15.72
C MET A 59 1.84 -4.75 16.05
N SER A 60 1.21 -5.54 15.16
CA SER A 60 1.09 -6.99 15.34
C SER A 60 2.46 -7.67 15.33
N GLU A 61 3.35 -7.26 14.43
CA GLU A 61 4.71 -7.81 14.32
C GLU A 61 5.55 -7.48 15.57
N ALA A 62 5.56 -6.21 15.98
CA ALA A 62 6.27 -5.75 17.18
C ALA A 62 5.75 -6.44 18.44
N LYS A 63 4.43 -6.65 18.56
CA LYS A 63 3.82 -7.37 19.68
C LYS A 63 4.22 -8.83 19.71
N SER A 64 4.26 -9.50 18.55
CA SER A 64 4.71 -10.89 18.45
C SER A 64 6.16 -11.03 18.91
N TYR A 65 7.05 -10.18 18.39
CA TYR A 65 8.46 -10.16 18.80
C TYR A 65 8.62 -9.87 20.29
N SER A 66 7.94 -8.84 20.80
CA SER A 66 7.98 -8.45 22.20
C SER A 66 7.47 -9.52 23.15
N ASN A 67 6.42 -10.24 22.77
CA ASN A 67 5.94 -11.39 23.54
C ASN A 67 6.99 -12.50 23.57
N HIS A 68 7.59 -12.82 22.42
CA HIS A 68 8.64 -13.83 22.35
C HIS A 68 9.80 -13.48 23.28
N ILE A 69 10.31 -12.24 23.22
CA ILE A 69 11.38 -11.78 24.10
C ILE A 69 10.95 -11.83 25.57
N TYR A 70 9.73 -11.39 25.90
CA TYR A 70 9.21 -11.47 27.26
C TYR A 70 9.24 -12.90 27.81
N TYR A 71 8.84 -13.90 27.03
CA TYR A 71 8.91 -15.29 27.47
C TYR A 71 10.35 -15.75 27.67
N LEU A 72 11.26 -15.47 26.73
CA LEU A 72 12.67 -15.85 26.86
C LEU A 72 13.35 -15.25 28.08
N LEU A 73 13.06 -14.00 28.40
CA LEU A 73 13.65 -13.33 29.56
C LEU A 73 13.12 -13.86 30.90
N ASN A 74 11.90 -14.41 30.92
CA ASN A 74 11.28 -14.93 32.14
C ASN A 74 11.45 -16.44 32.29
N ASP A 75 12.00 -17.13 31.29
CA ASP A 75 12.29 -18.56 31.35
C ASP A 75 13.69 -18.76 31.93
N GLN A 76 13.78 -19.14 33.21
CA GLN A 76 15.06 -19.25 33.93
C GLN A 76 15.87 -20.50 33.56
N ASP A 77 15.25 -21.49 32.92
CA ASP A 77 15.88 -22.77 32.61
C ASP A 77 16.43 -22.84 31.17
N ASP A 78 16.12 -21.85 30.32
CA ASP A 78 16.53 -21.82 28.92
C ASP A 78 17.59 -20.75 28.65
N ASN A 79 18.72 -21.15 28.07
CA ASN A 79 19.80 -20.25 27.67
C ASN A 79 19.62 -19.78 26.22
N THR A 80 18.40 -19.79 25.72
CA THR A 80 18.09 -19.26 24.40
C THR A 80 18.11 -17.74 24.46
N VAL A 81 19.01 -17.16 23.70
CA VAL A 81 19.10 -15.70 23.57
C VAL A 81 18.10 -15.22 22.53
N ALA A 82 17.48 -14.07 22.82
CA ALA A 82 16.80 -13.28 21.82
C ALA A 82 17.67 -13.15 20.57
N THR A 83 17.08 -13.34 19.39
CA THR A 83 17.76 -13.14 18.11
C THR A 83 17.30 -11.82 17.49
N ALA A 84 18.13 -11.27 16.61
CA ALA A 84 17.84 -10.06 15.87
C ALA A 84 16.49 -10.17 15.14
N PRO A 85 15.64 -9.14 15.19
CA PRO A 85 14.35 -9.16 14.51
C PRO A 85 14.56 -9.17 12.99
N THR A 86 13.71 -9.90 12.26
CA THR A 86 13.65 -9.87 10.79
C THR A 86 12.39 -9.12 10.34
N PRO A 87 12.39 -7.78 10.33
CA PRO A 87 11.19 -7.00 10.12
C PRO A 87 10.64 -7.16 8.69
N SER A 88 9.33 -7.37 8.60
CA SER A 88 8.58 -7.57 7.36
C SER A 88 7.49 -6.52 7.15
N ALA A 89 6.75 -6.15 8.20
CA ALA A 89 5.75 -5.10 8.19
C ALA A 89 6.30 -3.78 8.77
N CYS A 90 7.17 -3.86 9.77
CA CYS A 90 7.94 -2.74 10.28
C CYS A 90 9.12 -2.38 9.35
N LEU A 91 9.54 -1.12 9.41
CA LEU A 91 10.80 -0.64 8.85
C LEU A 91 11.97 -1.09 9.73
N SER A 92 11.80 -1.02 11.05
CA SER A 92 12.78 -1.43 12.04
C SER A 92 12.08 -1.84 13.33
N ILE A 93 12.75 -2.69 14.10
CA ILE A 93 12.37 -3.12 15.44
C ILE A 93 13.66 -3.10 16.27
N THR A 94 13.61 -2.61 17.52
CA THR A 94 14.74 -2.67 18.45
C THR A 94 15.26 -4.10 18.56
N ASP A 95 16.55 -4.28 18.37
CA ASP A 95 17.21 -5.56 18.52
C ASP A 95 17.38 -5.89 20.01
N ALA A 96 16.74 -6.98 20.44
CA ALA A 96 16.81 -7.47 21.82
C ALA A 96 17.91 -8.51 22.03
N THR A 97 18.77 -8.75 21.04
CA THR A 97 19.80 -9.78 21.12
C THR A 97 20.68 -9.60 22.34
N GLY A 98 20.79 -10.66 23.15
CA GLY A 98 21.60 -10.66 24.38
C GLY A 98 20.99 -9.91 25.56
N TRP A 99 19.72 -9.51 25.49
CA TRP A 99 19.03 -8.94 26.66
C TRP A 99 18.88 -9.96 27.77
N THR A 100 18.85 -9.44 28.99
CA THR A 100 18.56 -10.14 30.25
C THR A 100 17.41 -9.42 30.97
N THR A 101 16.86 -10.01 32.02
CA THR A 101 15.82 -9.38 32.86
C THR A 101 16.20 -7.99 33.35
N ASP A 102 17.49 -7.74 33.61
CA ASP A 102 17.99 -6.48 34.15
C ASP A 102 18.35 -5.44 33.08
N THR A 103 18.55 -5.89 31.83
CA THR A 103 18.95 -5.02 30.71
C THR A 103 17.83 -4.76 29.71
N ALA A 104 16.67 -5.41 29.90
CA ALA A 104 15.50 -5.20 29.07
C ALA A 104 15.06 -3.73 29.04
N GLN A 105 14.80 -3.23 27.83
CA GLN A 105 14.29 -1.89 27.57
C GLN A 105 12.98 -2.00 26.79
N PRO A 106 12.22 -0.90 26.63
CA PRO A 106 11.11 -0.89 25.69
C PRO A 106 11.58 -1.18 24.26
N ILE A 107 10.90 -2.10 23.58
CA ILE A 107 11.13 -2.35 22.15
C ILE A 107 10.44 -1.25 21.36
N ILE A 108 11.19 -0.56 20.50
CA ILE A 108 10.69 0.46 19.60
C ILE A 108 10.65 -0.12 18.19
N ALA A 109 9.46 -0.14 17.60
CA ALA A 109 9.26 -0.47 16.21
C ALA A 109 8.79 0.76 15.43
N VAL A 110 9.22 0.86 14.18
CA VAL A 110 8.81 1.94 13.27
C VAL A 110 8.06 1.32 12.11
N ALA A 111 6.82 1.74 11.89
CA ALA A 111 6.03 1.27 10.77
C ALA A 111 6.53 1.88 9.45
N LYS A 112 6.41 1.14 8.35
CA LYS A 112 6.83 1.64 7.02
C LYS A 112 6.04 2.88 6.60
N SER A 113 6.65 3.66 5.69
CA SER A 113 5.96 4.74 4.97
C SER A 113 4.67 4.21 4.32
N PRO A 114 3.55 4.96 4.33
CA PRO A 114 3.41 6.37 4.71
C PRO A 114 3.16 6.64 6.20
N SER A 115 3.02 5.60 7.02
CA SER A 115 2.62 5.78 8.42
C SER A 115 3.71 6.40 9.29
N ASN A 116 4.95 5.86 9.20
CA ASN A 116 6.08 6.21 10.06
C ASN A 116 5.75 6.18 11.56
N ALA A 117 4.68 5.48 11.94
CA ALA A 117 4.20 5.44 13.30
C ALA A 117 5.22 4.68 14.16
N ARG A 118 5.51 5.23 15.35
CA ARG A 118 6.37 4.57 16.33
C ARG A 118 5.51 3.76 17.27
N ILE A 119 5.89 2.50 17.48
CA ILE A 119 5.23 1.57 18.38
C ILE A 119 6.23 1.24 19.49
N GLU A 120 5.81 1.38 20.73
CA GLU A 120 6.61 1.03 21.90
C GLU A 120 5.95 -0.15 22.62
N CYS A 121 6.74 -1.19 22.88
CA CYS A 121 6.34 -2.37 23.64
C CYS A 121 7.16 -2.47 24.92
N ASP A 122 6.48 -2.47 26.06
CA ASP A 122 7.11 -2.41 27.38
C ASP A 122 7.35 -3.83 27.94
N ILE A 123 8.53 -4.39 27.67
CA ILE A 123 8.86 -5.78 28.04
C ILE A 123 8.79 -6.01 29.56
N PRO A 124 9.40 -5.18 30.42
CA PRO A 124 9.32 -5.37 31.87
C PRO A 124 7.91 -5.48 32.45
N ASN A 125 6.91 -4.86 31.81
CA ASN A 125 5.53 -4.78 32.31
C ASN A 125 4.56 -5.73 31.57
N GLY A 126 5.02 -6.88 31.09
CA GLY A 126 4.15 -7.86 30.41
C GLY A 126 3.90 -7.54 28.94
N SER A 127 4.87 -6.86 28.30
CA SER A 127 4.95 -6.54 26.88
C SER A 127 3.77 -5.75 26.25
N PRO A 128 2.97 -4.92 26.95
CA PRO A 128 1.92 -4.15 26.28
C PRO A 128 2.54 -3.21 25.23
N CYS A 129 1.93 -3.18 24.05
CA CYS A 129 2.38 -2.32 22.96
C CYS A 129 1.41 -1.15 22.76
N ARG A 130 1.95 0.04 22.54
CA ARG A 130 1.18 1.26 22.26
C ARG A 130 1.83 2.07 21.15
N ILE A 131 1.02 2.87 20.47
CA ILE A 131 1.53 3.84 19.51
C ILE A 131 2.02 5.07 20.27
N LEU A 132 3.22 5.53 19.94
CA LEU A 132 3.76 6.78 20.43
C LEU A 132 3.19 7.95 19.60
N PRO A 133 2.93 9.10 20.24
CA PRO A 133 2.48 10.31 19.54
C PRO A 133 3.53 10.86 18.58
#